data_AF-F0WVD5-F1
#
_entry.id   AF-F0WVD5-F1
#
_cell.length_a   1.000
_cell.length_b   1.000
_cell.length_c   1.000
_cell.angle_alpha   90.00
_cell.angle_beta   90.00
_cell.angle_gamma   90.00
#
_symmetry.space_group_name_H-M   'P 1'
#
loop_
_entity.id
_entity.type
_entity.pdbx_description
1 polymer ?
#
loop_
_entity_poly.entity_id
_entity_poly.type
_entity_poly.pdbx_seq_one_letter_code
_entity_poly.pdbx_strand_id
1 'polypeptide(L)'
;MCRFEIELPFQLKRKCRNENNLLEWKKCICEARDCNLVFTCEKERMELSLQQFCGIHLHSSSKTRFIILYREMNGRTRKAEFMASSISICGKVVDWMEKWRGRNCWQECGDNVQEEINIVKRVKNSLEKLEKENWELQCENVNLTKELTQQNEILRLENTNVKKLQKELRERDFKIEKWKLNAMKLQESEQEIRNCNAILNTENKLFREKELEFLEQQEIMCAHIRRLDALVYGKFSH
;
A
#
# COMPACT_ATOMS: atom_id res chain seq x y z
N MET A 1 59.59 13.43 -25.33
CA MET A 1 59.36 14.06 -26.65
C MET A 1 59.57 13.00 -27.74
N CYS A 2 58.50 12.42 -28.26
CA CYS A 2 58.58 11.48 -29.38
C CYS A 2 57.96 12.15 -30.61
N ARG A 3 58.79 12.79 -31.43
CA ARG A 3 58.40 13.29 -32.75
C ARG A 3 58.19 12.09 -33.65
N PHE A 4 56.95 11.86 -34.07
CA PHE A 4 56.72 11.07 -35.28
C PHE A 4 57.02 11.96 -36.48
N GLU A 5 58.01 11.56 -37.27
CA GLU A 5 58.13 11.96 -38.68
C GLU A 5 56.98 11.32 -39.46
N ILE A 6 55.82 11.94 -39.40
CA ILE A 6 54.81 11.80 -40.43
C ILE A 6 54.75 13.18 -41.05
N GLU A 7 54.86 13.25 -42.38
CA GLU A 7 54.67 14.48 -43.16
C GLU A 7 53.23 14.99 -42.97
N LEU A 8 53.02 15.64 -41.83
CA LEU A 8 51.98 16.62 -41.67
C LEU A 8 52.39 17.85 -42.48
N PRO A 9 51.44 18.52 -43.13
CA PRO A 9 50.00 18.31 -42.99
C PRO A 9 49.42 17.29 -43.99
N PHE A 10 48.56 16.38 -43.51
CA PHE A 10 47.65 15.65 -44.40
C PHE A 10 46.67 16.64 -45.04
N GLN A 11 46.67 16.73 -46.37
CA GLN A 11 45.65 17.49 -47.08
C GLN A 11 44.34 16.70 -47.10
N LEU A 12 43.46 17.03 -46.17
CA LEU A 12 42.13 16.45 -46.07
C LEU A 12 41.08 17.44 -46.60
N LYS A 13 39.87 16.94 -46.84
CA LYS A 13 38.69 17.79 -46.91
C LYS A 13 37.76 17.45 -45.76
N ARG A 14 37.18 18.46 -45.12
CA ARG A 14 36.14 18.30 -44.10
C ARG A 14 34.81 18.77 -44.65
N LYS A 15 33.75 18.07 -44.30
CA LYS A 15 32.38 18.47 -44.63
C LYS A 15 31.93 19.53 -43.63
N CYS A 16 31.80 20.77 -44.11
CA CYS A 16 31.35 21.92 -43.32
C CYS A 16 30.07 22.50 -43.93
N ARG A 17 29.38 23.37 -43.16
CA ARG A 17 28.29 24.19 -43.70
C ARG A 17 28.84 25.53 -44.14
N ASN A 18 28.36 26.05 -45.27
CA ASN A 18 28.72 27.38 -45.74
C ASN A 18 27.77 28.46 -45.21
N GLU A 19 28.00 29.72 -45.59
CA GLU A 19 27.19 30.89 -45.19
C GLU A 19 25.70 30.73 -45.59
N ASN A 20 25.43 29.98 -46.66
CA ASN A 20 24.08 29.66 -47.14
C ASN A 20 23.50 28.37 -46.51
N ASN A 21 24.12 27.86 -45.45
CA ASN A 21 23.71 26.65 -44.71
C ASN A 21 23.75 25.34 -45.55
N LEU A 22 24.42 25.35 -46.70
CA LEU A 22 24.62 24.19 -47.57
C LEU A 22 25.90 23.44 -47.17
N LEU A 23 25.90 22.12 -47.37
CA LEU A 23 27.05 21.26 -47.05
C LEU A 23 28.07 21.28 -48.19
N GLU A 24 29.31 21.59 -47.87
CA GLU A 24 30.42 21.60 -48.84
C GLU A 24 31.70 20.98 -48.26
N TRP A 25 32.61 20.56 -49.14
CA TRP A 25 33.89 19.97 -48.77
C TRP A 25 34.99 21.02 -48.81
N LYS A 26 35.44 21.47 -47.64
CA LYS A 26 36.51 22.46 -47.49
C LYS A 26 37.86 21.79 -47.27
N LYS A 27 38.94 22.37 -47.81
CA LYS A 27 40.30 21.91 -47.50
C LYS A 27 40.55 22.06 -46.00
N CYS A 28 41.09 21.01 -45.39
CA CYS A 28 41.31 20.88 -43.96
C CYS A 28 42.76 20.48 -43.72
N ILE A 29 43.42 21.21 -42.83
CA ILE A 29 44.72 20.86 -42.28
C ILE A 29 44.49 20.19 -40.93
N CYS A 30 45.13 19.05 -40.70
CA CYS A 30 45.13 18.36 -39.42
C CYS A 30 46.50 18.54 -38.76
N GLU A 31 46.54 18.97 -37.51
CA GLU A 31 47.73 19.09 -36.69
C GLU A 31 47.50 18.39 -35.34
N ALA A 32 48.49 17.64 -34.85
CA ALA A 32 48.52 17.20 -33.46
C ALA A 32 49.37 18.17 -32.65
N ARG A 33 48.80 18.72 -31.57
CA ARG A 33 49.51 19.56 -30.60
C ARG A 33 49.29 18.95 -29.22
N ASP A 34 50.37 18.48 -28.61
CA ASP A 34 50.36 17.80 -27.31
C ASP A 34 49.31 16.67 -27.24
N CYS A 35 48.19 16.91 -26.54
CA CYS A 35 47.07 15.99 -26.32
C CYS A 35 45.79 16.37 -27.10
N ASN A 36 45.89 17.30 -28.05
CA ASN A 36 44.77 17.78 -28.86
C ASN A 36 45.02 17.59 -30.37
N LEU A 37 43.96 17.21 -31.08
CA LEU A 37 43.88 17.24 -32.54
C LEU A 37 43.21 18.54 -32.98
N VAL A 38 43.89 19.31 -33.82
CA VAL A 38 43.39 20.57 -34.35
C VAL A 38 43.14 20.41 -35.85
N PHE A 39 41.90 20.63 -36.26
CA PHE A 39 41.45 20.65 -37.64
C PHE A 39 41.12 22.08 -38.05
N THR A 40 41.88 22.62 -39.00
CA THR A 40 41.71 23.99 -39.49
C THR A 40 41.20 23.98 -40.92
N CYS A 41 40.02 24.60 -41.14
CA CYS A 41 39.36 24.76 -42.44
C CYS A 41 39.13 26.25 -42.70
N GLU A 42 40.01 26.90 -43.47
CA GLU A 42 39.93 28.35 -43.75
C GLU A 42 39.84 29.18 -42.46
N LYS A 43 38.64 29.62 -42.07
CA LYS A 43 38.36 30.42 -40.86
C LYS A 43 37.83 29.59 -39.67
N GLU A 44 37.48 28.32 -39.89
CA GLU A 44 36.95 27.43 -38.86
C GLU A 44 38.06 26.58 -38.24
N ARG A 45 38.12 26.57 -36.91
CA ARG A 45 39.02 25.72 -36.13
C ARG A 45 38.20 24.77 -35.26
N MET A 46 38.49 23.49 -35.36
CA MET A 46 37.92 22.45 -34.50
C MET A 46 39.06 21.81 -33.73
N GLU A 47 38.96 21.84 -32.41
CA GLU A 47 39.94 21.24 -31.52
C GLU A 47 39.27 20.08 -30.77
N LEU A 48 39.94 18.93 -30.76
CA LEU A 48 39.49 17.71 -30.09
C LEU A 48 40.55 17.25 -29.11
N SER A 49 40.20 17.26 -27.83
CA SER A 49 40.98 16.57 -26.81
C SER A 49 40.74 15.06 -26.83
N LEU A 50 41.63 14.29 -26.21
CA LEU A 50 41.47 12.83 -26.04
C LEU A 50 40.17 12.45 -25.33
N GLN A 51 39.76 13.21 -24.32
CA GLN A 51 38.52 12.95 -23.55
C GLN A 51 37.27 13.14 -24.41
N GLN A 52 37.35 14.04 -25.40
CA GLN A 52 36.26 14.30 -26.33
C GLN A 52 36.24 13.29 -27.48
N PHE A 53 37.36 12.64 -27.81
CA PHE A 53 37.42 11.69 -28.92
C PHE A 53 36.71 10.37 -28.56
N CYS A 54 35.57 10.09 -29.20
CA CYS A 54 34.80 8.87 -28.98
C CYS A 54 35.24 7.73 -29.90
N GLY A 55 35.62 8.04 -31.15
CA GLY A 55 36.01 7.04 -32.13
C GLY A 55 36.17 7.59 -33.55
N ILE A 56 36.77 6.76 -34.41
CA ILE A 56 36.90 7.02 -35.84
C ILE A 56 36.40 5.82 -36.64
N HIS A 57 35.67 6.07 -37.72
CA HIS A 57 35.10 5.03 -38.56
C HIS A 57 35.26 5.35 -40.05
N LEU A 58 35.62 4.36 -40.86
CA LEU A 58 35.54 4.49 -42.30
C LEU A 58 34.08 4.59 -42.75
N HIS A 59 33.80 5.43 -43.74
CA HIS A 59 32.45 5.60 -44.25
C HIS A 59 32.03 4.37 -45.08
N SER A 60 30.85 3.82 -44.82
CA SER A 60 30.36 2.59 -45.48
C SER A 60 30.27 2.70 -47.01
N SER A 61 29.89 3.87 -47.53
CA SER A 61 29.74 4.10 -48.97
C SER A 61 30.99 4.61 -49.71
N SER A 62 32.09 4.92 -49.01
CA SER A 62 33.29 5.46 -49.67
C SER A 62 34.56 5.21 -48.87
N LYS A 63 35.48 4.47 -49.47
CA LYS A 63 36.79 4.12 -48.88
C LYS A 63 37.75 5.30 -48.73
N THR A 64 37.42 6.46 -49.30
CA THR A 64 38.19 7.71 -49.13
C THR A 64 37.60 8.63 -48.07
N ARG A 65 36.51 8.22 -47.39
CA ARG A 65 35.85 9.02 -46.36
C ARG A 65 35.92 8.33 -45.01
N PHE A 66 35.97 9.14 -43.96
CA PHE A 66 35.89 8.68 -42.58
C PHE A 66 35.10 9.68 -41.72
N ILE A 67 34.65 9.20 -40.57
CA ILE A 67 33.85 9.94 -39.60
C ILE A 67 34.60 9.93 -38.29
N ILE A 68 34.78 11.10 -37.69
CA ILE A 68 35.20 11.24 -36.30
C ILE A 68 33.97 11.48 -35.45
N LEU A 69 33.80 10.66 -34.41
CA LEU A 69 32.80 10.84 -33.37
C LEU A 69 33.47 11.51 -32.17
N TYR A 70 32.85 12.56 -31.65
CA TYR A 70 33.37 13.28 -30.49
C TYR A 70 32.26 13.80 -29.57
N ARG A 71 32.57 14.01 -28.30
CA ARG A 71 31.68 14.54 -27.28
C ARG A 71 31.90 16.04 -27.10
N GLU A 72 30.85 16.83 -27.22
CA GLU A 72 30.88 18.26 -26.86
C GLU A 72 30.86 18.45 -25.33
N MET A 73 31.20 19.65 -24.86
CA MET A 73 31.18 19.98 -23.41
C MET A 73 29.81 19.80 -22.76
N ASN A 74 28.74 19.84 -23.54
CA ASN A 74 27.35 19.60 -23.11
C ASN A 74 26.99 18.10 -23.01
N GLY A 75 27.95 17.19 -23.22
CA GLY A 75 27.76 15.74 -23.19
C GLY A 75 27.18 15.13 -24.48
N ARG A 76 26.79 15.93 -25.48
CA ARG A 76 26.23 15.42 -26.74
C ARG A 76 27.33 14.89 -27.66
N THR A 77 27.07 13.75 -28.27
CA THR A 77 27.96 13.19 -29.30
C THR A 77 27.67 13.83 -30.65
N ARG A 78 28.71 14.35 -31.29
CA ARG A 78 28.69 14.88 -32.65
C ARG A 78 29.57 14.06 -33.57
N LYS A 79 29.31 14.23 -34.88
CA LYS A 79 30.07 13.61 -35.95
C LYS A 79 30.69 14.68 -36.85
N ALA A 80 31.93 14.46 -37.26
CA ALA A 80 32.62 15.24 -38.28
C ALA A 80 33.03 14.30 -39.42
N GLU A 81 32.62 14.62 -40.63
CA GLU A 81 32.92 13.85 -41.84
C GLU A 81 34.13 14.43 -42.56
N PHE A 82 35.06 13.55 -42.93
CA PHE A 82 36.30 13.88 -43.63
C PHE A 82 36.47 13.03 -44.89
N MET A 83 37.23 13.55 -45.84
CA MET A 83 37.56 12.91 -47.10
C MET A 83 39.05 13.10 -47.40
N ALA A 84 39.75 12.01 -47.65
CA ALA A 84 41.12 11.98 -48.13
C ALA A 84 41.17 12.00 -49.66
N SER A 85 42.32 12.39 -50.22
CA SER A 85 42.56 12.36 -51.67
C SER A 85 42.71 10.94 -52.24
N SER A 86 43.03 9.95 -51.40
CA SER A 86 43.11 8.54 -51.81
C SER A 86 42.76 7.59 -50.65
N ILE A 87 42.46 6.32 -50.98
CA ILE A 87 42.16 5.27 -49.99
C ILE A 87 43.37 5.02 -49.09
N SER A 88 44.58 5.04 -49.67
CA SER A 88 45.83 4.87 -48.93
C SER A 88 46.03 5.98 -47.90
N ILE A 89 45.76 7.23 -48.27
CA ILE A 89 45.86 8.38 -47.35
C ILE A 89 44.77 8.29 -46.27
N CYS A 90 43.55 7.87 -46.63
CA CYS A 90 42.47 7.64 -45.68
C CYS A 90 42.88 6.63 -44.59
N GLY A 91 43.42 5.47 -44.99
CA GLY A 91 43.91 4.45 -44.07
C GLY A 91 45.02 4.97 -43.16
N LYS A 92 46.03 5.64 -43.72
CA LYS A 92 47.13 6.24 -42.93
C LYS A 92 46.64 7.22 -41.87
N VAL A 93 45.61 8.01 -42.17
CA VAL A 93 45.03 8.98 -41.22
C VAL A 93 44.25 8.27 -40.11
N VAL A 94 43.45 7.25 -40.45
CA VAL A 94 42.72 6.46 -39.45
C VAL A 94 43.69 5.76 -38.50
N ASP A 95 44.67 5.04 -39.05
CA ASP A 95 45.70 4.34 -38.27
C ASP A 95 46.50 5.30 -37.37
N TRP A 96 46.79 6.49 -37.88
CA TRP A 96 47.49 7.52 -37.11
C TRP A 96 46.65 8.04 -35.95
N MET A 97 45.35 8.31 -36.15
CA MET A 97 44.45 8.76 -35.08
C MET A 97 44.24 7.67 -34.02
N GLU A 98 44.15 6.40 -34.43
CA GLU A 98 44.08 5.28 -33.48
C GLU A 98 45.35 5.17 -32.64
N LYS A 99 46.53 5.35 -33.25
CA LYS A 99 47.81 5.41 -32.54
C LYS A 99 47.92 6.60 -31.61
N TRP A 100 47.40 7.76 -32.01
CA TRP A 100 47.34 8.96 -31.17
C TRP A 100 46.48 8.72 -29.91
N ARG A 101 45.31 8.08 -30.08
CA ARG A 101 44.45 7.66 -28.95
C ARG A 101 45.17 6.68 -28.02
N GLY A 102 45.88 5.70 -28.57
CA GLY A 102 46.53 4.63 -27.80
C GLY A 102 47.82 5.04 -27.06
N ARG A 103 48.47 6.15 -27.43
CA ARG A 103 49.74 6.57 -26.79
C ARG A 103 49.58 7.52 -25.61
N ASN A 104 48.53 8.34 -25.60
CA ASN A 104 48.36 9.36 -24.57
C ASN A 104 47.52 8.87 -23.36
N CYS A 105 47.10 7.60 -23.31
CA CYS A 105 46.28 7.06 -22.23
C CYS A 105 47.06 6.53 -21.00
N TRP A 106 48.39 6.64 -20.97
CA TRP A 106 49.21 6.00 -19.91
C TRP A 106 50.09 6.96 -19.10
N GLN A 107 50.14 8.26 -19.41
CA GLN A 107 51.04 9.19 -18.70
C GLN A 107 50.41 9.94 -17.51
N GLU A 108 49.09 9.82 -17.29
CA GLU A 108 48.38 10.48 -16.17
C GLU A 108 47.84 9.48 -15.10
N CYS A 109 48.13 8.17 -15.22
CA CYS A 109 47.34 7.12 -14.56
C CYS A 109 47.97 6.50 -13.28
N GLY A 110 48.62 7.30 -12.44
CA GLY A 110 49.03 6.88 -11.10
C GLY A 110 48.02 7.27 -10.03
N ASP A 111 47.68 8.56 -10.01
CA ASP A 111 46.78 9.14 -9.00
C ASP A 111 45.30 8.76 -9.23
N ASN A 112 44.89 8.60 -10.49
CA ASN A 112 43.53 8.22 -10.86
C ASN A 112 43.17 6.77 -10.43
N VAL A 113 44.12 5.84 -10.52
CA VAL A 113 43.91 4.45 -10.10
C VAL A 113 43.74 4.33 -8.59
N GLN A 114 44.51 5.11 -7.82
CA GLN A 114 44.39 5.11 -6.36
C GLN A 114 43.06 5.71 -5.90
N GLU A 115 42.55 6.73 -6.60
CA GLU A 115 41.23 7.32 -6.33
C GLU A 115 40.10 6.33 -6.66
N GLU A 116 40.16 5.64 -7.80
CA GLU A 116 39.22 4.57 -8.15
C GLU A 116 39.20 3.45 -7.11
N ILE A 117 40.37 2.98 -6.65
CA ILE A 117 40.47 1.98 -5.57
C ILE A 117 39.82 2.50 -4.27
N ASN A 118 40.03 3.76 -3.92
CA ASN A 118 39.44 4.37 -2.73
C ASN A 118 37.91 4.49 -2.85
N ILE A 119 37.39 4.78 -4.03
CA ILE A 119 35.94 4.76 -4.32
C ILE A 119 35.39 3.34 -4.15
N VAL A 120 36.04 2.34 -4.75
CA VAL A 120 35.60 0.94 -4.64
C VAL A 120 35.58 0.46 -3.19
N LYS A 121 36.60 0.80 -2.39
CA LYS A 121 36.62 0.49 -0.95
C LYS A 121 35.46 1.15 -0.21
N ARG A 122 35.15 2.42 -0.48
CA ARG A 122 34.00 3.11 0.15
C ARG A 122 32.69 2.46 -0.24
N VAL A 123 32.48 2.17 -1.52
CA VAL A 123 31.27 1.50 -2.02
C VAL A 123 31.12 0.13 -1.39
N LYS A 124 32.20 -0.66 -1.32
CA LYS A 124 32.20 -1.97 -0.66
C LYS A 124 31.78 -1.86 0.80
N ASN A 125 32.39 -0.96 1.57
CA ASN A 125 32.05 -0.79 2.98
C ASN A 125 30.59 -0.34 3.18
N SER A 126 30.09 0.53 2.31
CA SER A 126 28.67 0.93 2.33
C SER A 126 27.74 -0.23 1.98
N LEU A 127 28.14 -1.08 1.03
CA LEU A 127 27.37 -2.26 0.64
C LEU A 127 27.27 -3.25 1.79
N GLU A 128 28.39 -3.58 2.44
CA GLU A 128 28.43 -4.48 3.60
C GLU A 128 27.56 -3.96 4.77
N LYS A 129 27.55 -2.64 4.99
CA LYS A 129 26.68 -2.01 6.00
C LYS A 129 25.19 -2.18 5.65
N LEU A 130 24.83 -1.92 4.39
CA LEU A 130 23.45 -2.06 3.91
C LEU A 130 22.98 -3.51 3.92
N GLU A 131 23.86 -4.47 3.60
CA GLU A 131 23.55 -5.90 3.69
C GLU A 131 23.23 -6.32 5.13
N LYS A 132 24.01 -5.82 6.10
CA LYS A 132 23.74 -6.06 7.52
C LYS A 132 22.41 -5.45 7.97
N GLU A 133 22.16 -4.19 7.64
CA GLU A 133 20.90 -3.50 7.98
C GLU A 133 19.68 -4.21 7.35
N ASN A 134 19.81 -4.65 6.10
CA ASN A 134 18.74 -5.39 5.41
C ASN A 134 18.46 -6.74 6.09
N TRP A 135 19.50 -7.45 6.54
CA TRP A 135 19.32 -8.68 7.30
C TRP A 135 18.61 -8.44 8.64
N GLU A 136 19.00 -7.39 9.38
CA GLU A 136 18.35 -7.00 10.64
C GLU A 136 16.87 -6.67 10.43
N LEU A 137 16.54 -5.89 9.39
CA LEU A 137 15.16 -5.57 9.02
C LEU A 137 14.36 -6.79 8.59
N GLN A 138 14.99 -7.77 7.92
CA GLN A 138 14.31 -9.02 7.57
C GLN A 138 13.99 -9.85 8.81
N CYS A 139 14.91 -9.94 9.77
CA CYS A 139 14.65 -10.59 11.06
C CYS A 139 13.51 -9.92 11.82
N GLU A 140 13.49 -8.58 11.88
CA GLU A 140 12.42 -7.82 12.51
C GLU A 140 11.06 -8.06 11.82
N ASN A 141 11.01 -8.04 10.48
CA ASN A 141 9.79 -8.33 9.73
C ASN A 141 9.24 -9.73 10.02
N VAL A 142 10.11 -10.73 10.16
CA VAL A 142 9.69 -12.09 10.52
C VAL A 142 9.06 -12.11 11.92
N ASN A 143 9.63 -11.38 12.88
CA ASN A 143 9.09 -11.29 14.24
C ASN A 143 7.74 -10.57 14.27
N LEU A 144 7.64 -9.40 13.62
CA LEU A 144 6.38 -8.66 13.52
C LEU A 144 5.29 -9.47 12.82
N THR A 145 5.64 -10.24 11.78
CA THR A 145 4.69 -11.13 11.10
C THR A 145 4.19 -12.22 12.05
N LYS A 146 5.06 -12.82 12.87
CA LYS A 146 4.66 -13.80 13.89
C LYS A 146 3.71 -13.17 14.91
N GLU A 147 4.04 -12.01 15.46
CA GLU A 147 3.19 -11.30 16.42
C GLU A 147 1.82 -10.96 15.81
N LEU A 148 1.79 -10.47 14.57
CA LEU A 148 0.55 -10.19 13.85
C LEU A 148 -0.30 -11.45 13.66
N THR A 149 0.32 -12.58 13.32
CA THR A 149 -0.41 -13.86 13.19
C THR A 149 -0.99 -14.33 14.52
N GLN A 150 -0.23 -14.21 15.62
CA GLN A 150 -0.71 -14.56 16.96
C GLN A 150 -1.87 -13.66 17.41
N GLN A 151 -1.76 -12.34 17.21
CA GLN A 151 -2.84 -11.41 17.54
C GLN A 151 -4.11 -11.69 16.72
N ASN A 152 -3.98 -12.01 15.43
CA ASN A 152 -5.11 -12.38 14.60
C ASN A 152 -5.80 -13.67 15.07
N GLU A 153 -5.04 -14.63 15.60
CA GLU A 153 -5.59 -15.86 16.16
C GLU A 153 -6.36 -15.60 17.46
N ILE A 154 -5.81 -14.76 18.34
CA ILE A 154 -6.50 -14.29 19.56
C ILE A 154 -7.82 -13.60 19.19
N LEU A 155 -7.80 -12.66 18.24
CA LEU A 155 -9.01 -11.96 17.79
C LEU A 155 -10.06 -12.91 17.20
N ARG A 156 -9.64 -13.95 16.48
CA ARG A 156 -10.56 -14.99 15.99
C ARG A 156 -11.23 -15.72 17.14
N LEU A 157 -10.48 -16.12 18.17
CA LEU A 157 -11.02 -16.79 19.35
C LEU A 157 -11.99 -15.88 20.13
N GLU A 158 -11.61 -14.63 20.36
CA GLU A 158 -12.48 -13.65 21.01
C GLU A 158 -13.79 -13.42 20.24
N ASN A 159 -13.72 -13.32 18.91
CA ASN A 159 -14.91 -13.18 18.07
C ASN A 159 -15.84 -14.42 18.17
N THR A 160 -15.27 -15.63 18.26
CA THR A 160 -16.09 -16.83 18.51
C THR A 160 -16.77 -16.82 19.88
N ASN A 161 -16.07 -16.34 20.92
CA ASN A 161 -16.62 -16.18 22.26
C ASN A 161 -17.75 -15.13 22.30
N VAL A 162 -17.56 -13.98 21.65
CA VAL A 162 -18.59 -12.94 21.54
C VAL A 162 -19.85 -13.50 20.87
N LYS A 163 -19.70 -14.23 19.75
CA LYS A 163 -20.85 -14.87 19.08
C LYS A 163 -21.57 -15.87 19.97
N LYS A 164 -20.84 -16.64 20.77
CA LYS A 164 -21.41 -17.59 21.75
C LYS A 164 -22.20 -16.84 22.83
N LEU A 165 -21.60 -15.82 23.44
CA LEU A 165 -22.26 -15.01 24.48
C LEU A 165 -23.50 -14.28 23.94
N GLN A 166 -23.45 -13.77 22.71
CA GLN A 166 -24.62 -13.17 22.06
C GLN A 166 -25.76 -14.18 21.87
N LYS A 167 -25.45 -15.44 21.55
CA LYS A 167 -26.46 -16.49 21.47
C LYS A 167 -27.07 -16.79 22.85
N GLU A 168 -26.23 -16.93 23.87
CA GLU A 168 -26.69 -17.15 25.24
C GLU A 168 -27.55 -15.99 25.76
N LEU A 169 -27.19 -14.75 25.42
CA LEU A 169 -27.98 -13.56 25.75
C LEU A 169 -29.39 -13.62 25.13
N ARG A 170 -29.49 -13.92 23.83
CA ARG A 170 -30.78 -14.08 23.15
C ARG A 170 -31.64 -15.18 23.78
N GLU A 171 -31.04 -16.30 24.17
CA GLU A 171 -31.75 -17.38 24.85
C GLU A 171 -32.27 -16.96 26.23
N ARG A 172 -31.51 -16.14 26.96
CA ARG A 172 -31.96 -15.58 28.25
C ARG A 172 -33.07 -14.55 28.07
N ASP A 173 -32.99 -13.67 27.08
CA ASP A 173 -34.06 -12.71 26.76
C ASP A 173 -35.36 -13.44 26.44
N PHE A 174 -35.30 -14.51 25.63
CA PHE A 174 -36.46 -15.35 25.34
C PHE A 174 -37.05 -15.98 26.61
N LYS A 175 -36.20 -16.46 27.53
CA LYS A 175 -36.67 -16.98 28.83
C LYS A 175 -37.34 -15.88 29.64
N ILE A 176 -36.74 -14.69 29.74
CA ILE A 176 -37.31 -13.57 30.49
C ILE A 176 -38.72 -13.24 29.96
N GLU A 177 -38.89 -13.13 28.64
CA GLU A 177 -40.21 -12.85 28.05
C GLU A 177 -41.24 -13.95 28.34
N LYS A 178 -40.83 -15.23 28.28
CA LYS A 178 -41.70 -16.35 28.67
C LYS A 178 -42.13 -16.24 30.13
N TRP A 179 -41.22 -15.85 31.03
CA TRP A 179 -41.51 -15.70 32.45
C TRP A 179 -42.44 -14.51 32.71
N LYS A 180 -42.25 -13.38 32.00
CA LYS A 180 -43.17 -12.24 32.05
C LYS A 180 -44.59 -12.63 31.64
N LEU A 181 -44.73 -13.35 30.53
CA LEU A 181 -46.03 -13.83 30.06
C LEU A 181 -46.70 -14.75 31.09
N ASN A 182 -45.94 -15.66 31.69
CA ASN A 182 -46.47 -16.54 32.73
C ASN A 182 -46.88 -15.76 33.99
N ALA A 183 -46.10 -14.75 34.40
CA ALA A 183 -46.44 -13.89 35.52
C ALA A 183 -47.74 -13.11 35.30
N MET A 184 -47.95 -12.57 34.08
CA MET A 184 -49.20 -11.91 33.72
C MET A 184 -50.40 -12.85 33.81
N LYS A 185 -50.29 -14.06 33.24
CA LYS A 185 -51.36 -15.07 33.32
C LYS A 185 -51.68 -15.47 34.76
N LEU A 186 -50.66 -15.59 35.60
CA LEU A 186 -50.85 -15.91 37.01
C LEU A 186 -51.58 -14.76 37.71
N GLN A 187 -51.20 -13.51 37.44
CA GLN A 187 -51.87 -12.32 37.98
C GLN A 187 -53.35 -12.22 37.55
N GLU A 188 -53.65 -12.52 36.29
CA GLU A 188 -55.03 -12.60 35.78
C GLU A 188 -55.83 -13.67 36.53
N SER A 189 -55.29 -14.88 36.68
CA SER A 189 -55.95 -15.96 37.41
C SER A 189 -56.15 -15.64 38.90
N GLU A 190 -55.20 -14.94 39.52
CA GLU A 190 -55.34 -14.49 40.91
C GLU A 190 -56.46 -13.45 41.05
N GLN A 191 -56.58 -12.52 40.09
CA GLN A 191 -57.65 -11.55 40.06
C GLN A 191 -59.02 -12.20 39.86
N GLU A 192 -59.12 -13.22 39.00
CA GLU A 192 -60.34 -14.02 38.83
C GLU A 192 -60.74 -14.70 40.14
N ILE A 193 -59.80 -15.35 40.83
CA ILE A 193 -60.04 -15.98 42.13
C ILE A 193 -60.50 -14.95 43.17
N ARG A 194 -59.86 -13.77 43.22
CA ARG A 194 -60.28 -12.68 44.12
C ARG A 194 -61.72 -12.22 43.83
N ASN A 195 -62.09 -12.09 42.57
CA ASN A 195 -63.45 -11.73 42.16
C ASN A 195 -64.46 -12.80 42.58
N CYS A 196 -64.17 -14.09 42.32
CA CYS A 196 -65.01 -15.21 42.75
C CYS A 196 -65.19 -15.26 44.27
N ASN A 197 -64.11 -15.04 45.03
CA ASN A 197 -64.18 -14.99 46.49
C ASN A 197 -65.02 -13.81 46.99
N ALA A 198 -64.96 -12.66 46.32
CA ALA A 198 -65.81 -11.51 46.66
C ALA A 198 -67.29 -11.85 46.45
N ILE A 199 -67.65 -12.46 45.33
CA ILE A 199 -69.03 -12.92 45.04
C ILE A 199 -69.47 -13.93 46.11
N LEU A 200 -68.68 -14.95 46.39
CA LEU A 200 -69.00 -15.99 47.35
C LEU A 200 -69.18 -15.42 48.78
N ASN A 201 -68.39 -14.41 49.16
CA ASN A 201 -68.58 -13.69 50.43
C ASN A 201 -69.89 -12.92 50.47
N THR A 202 -70.30 -12.27 49.36
CA THR A 202 -71.59 -11.57 49.29
C THR A 202 -72.77 -12.54 49.35
N GLU A 203 -72.70 -13.67 48.64
CA GLU A 203 -73.72 -14.71 48.67
C GLU A 203 -73.87 -15.31 50.08
N ASN A 204 -72.75 -15.66 50.72
CA ASN A 204 -72.76 -16.16 52.10
C ASN A 204 -73.39 -15.18 53.09
N LYS A 205 -73.18 -13.87 52.91
CA LYS A 205 -73.80 -12.85 53.74
C LYS A 205 -75.33 -12.84 53.54
N LEU A 206 -75.79 -12.85 52.28
CA LEU A 206 -77.21 -12.91 51.95
C LEU A 206 -77.87 -14.19 52.49
N PHE A 207 -77.19 -15.34 52.41
CA PHE A 207 -77.69 -16.59 52.98
C PHE A 207 -77.89 -16.50 54.49
N ARG A 208 -76.93 -15.91 55.22
CA ARG A 208 -77.07 -15.69 56.68
C ARG A 208 -78.21 -14.73 57.02
N GLU A 209 -78.37 -13.65 56.24
CA GLU A 209 -79.48 -12.71 56.43
C GLU A 209 -80.83 -13.41 56.20
N LYS A 210 -80.95 -14.24 55.17
CA LYS A 210 -82.16 -15.03 54.89
C LYS A 210 -82.44 -16.10 55.94
N GLU A 211 -81.40 -16.73 56.48
CA GLU A 211 -81.51 -17.69 57.58
C GLU A 211 -82.10 -17.02 58.83
N LEU A 212 -81.65 -15.80 59.17
CA LEU A 212 -82.20 -15.01 60.26
C LEU A 212 -83.67 -14.62 60.03
N GLU A 213 -84.01 -14.09 58.84
CA GLU A 213 -85.40 -13.78 58.48
C GLU A 213 -86.32 -15.01 58.63
N PHE A 214 -85.85 -16.19 58.20
CA PHE A 214 -86.60 -17.42 58.32
C PHE A 214 -86.81 -17.86 59.77
N LEU A 215 -85.79 -17.73 60.63
CA LEU A 215 -85.90 -18.00 62.05
C LEU A 215 -86.91 -17.06 62.74
N GLU A 216 -86.89 -15.77 62.41
CA GLU A 216 -87.88 -14.80 62.91
C GLU A 216 -89.31 -15.18 62.49
N GLN A 217 -89.50 -15.57 61.22
CA GLN A 217 -90.80 -16.03 60.73
C GLN A 217 -91.27 -17.31 61.45
N GLN A 218 -90.36 -18.25 61.69
CA GLN A 218 -90.66 -19.46 62.47
C GLN A 218 -91.10 -19.11 63.90
N GLU A 219 -90.43 -18.16 64.54
CA GLU A 219 -90.78 -17.73 65.90
C GLU A 219 -92.18 -17.08 65.95
N ILE A 220 -92.49 -16.18 64.99
CA ILE A 220 -93.81 -15.58 64.84
C ILE A 220 -94.89 -16.66 64.63
N MET A 221 -94.62 -17.63 63.77
CA MET A 221 -95.53 -18.75 63.53
C MET A 221 -95.74 -19.59 64.80
N CYS A 222 -94.68 -19.91 65.54
CA CYS A 222 -94.77 -20.60 66.82
C CYS A 222 -95.61 -19.80 67.83
N ALA A 223 -95.46 -18.48 67.88
CA ALA A 223 -96.26 -17.62 68.73
C ALA A 223 -97.75 -17.64 68.33
N HIS A 224 -98.07 -17.65 67.01
CA HIS A 224 -99.43 -17.82 66.53
C HIS A 224 -100.01 -19.19 66.89
N ILE A 225 -99.24 -20.27 66.75
CA ILE A 225 -99.66 -21.62 67.16
C ILE A 225 -100.00 -21.64 68.66
N ARG A 226 -99.11 -21.12 69.52
CA ARG A 226 -99.36 -21.03 70.97
C ARG A 226 -100.63 -20.25 71.31
N ARG A 227 -100.90 -19.14 70.58
CA ARG A 227 -102.15 -18.37 70.75
C ARG A 227 -103.38 -19.16 70.32
N LEU A 228 -103.31 -19.88 69.19
CA LEU A 228 -104.39 -20.74 68.73
C LEU A 228 -104.66 -21.88 69.71
N ASP A 229 -103.62 -22.55 70.20
CA ASP A 229 -103.74 -23.60 71.21
C ASP A 229 -104.41 -23.08 72.48
N ALA A 230 -104.02 -21.88 72.95
CA ALA A 230 -104.67 -21.24 74.10
C ALA A 230 -106.15 -20.92 73.85
N LEU A 231 -106.53 -20.50 72.64
CA LEU A 231 -107.93 -20.24 72.28
C LEU A 231 -108.76 -21.52 72.15
N VAL A 232 -108.18 -22.59 71.61
CA VAL A 232 -108.84 -23.88 71.43
C VAL A 232 -109.00 -24.56 72.79
N TYR A 233 -107.90 -24.78 73.53
CA TYR A 233 -107.92 -25.53 74.78
C TYR A 233 -108.36 -24.70 76.00
N GLY A 234 -108.15 -23.38 76.01
CA GLY A 234 -108.65 -22.50 77.07
C GLY A 234 -110.18 -22.39 77.10
N LYS A 235 -110.88 -22.67 75.99
CA LYS A 235 -112.35 -22.72 75.93
C LYS A 235 -112.94 -24.05 76.44
N PHE A 236 -112.17 -25.12 76.54
CA PHE A 236 -112.61 -26.41 77.08
C PHE A 236 -112.21 -26.62 78.56
N SER A 237 -111.74 -25.56 79.22
CA SER A 237 -111.25 -25.59 80.61
C SER A 237 -112.29 -25.11 81.65
N HIS A 238 -113.58 -25.15 81.31
CA HIS A 238 -114.70 -24.92 82.24
C HIS A 238 -115.68 -26.08 82.18
#